data_AF-A0A420WJA5-F1
#
_entry.id   AF-A0A420WJA5-F1
#
_cell.length_a   1.000
_cell.length_b   1.000
_cell.length_c   1.000
_cell.angle_alpha   90.00
_cell.angle_beta   90.00
_cell.angle_gamma   90.00
#
_symmetry.space_group_name_H-M   'P 1'
#
loop_
_entity.id
_entity.type
_entity.pdbx_description
1 polymer ?
#
loop_
_entity_poly.entity_id
_entity_poly.type
_entity_poly.pdbx_seq_one_letter_code
_entity_poly.pdbx_strand_id
1 'polypeptide(L)'
;MGNSLKFLHVAALCGCLFSSACATVDMTDMAKTSSNPISQVVDVNVVERAASKLYAAFTNKGFVAKTSRNKMHSAAMTLLKGLQKTPLSHEDDYAHNVGSWDALQADVIMAQGHVDQTRQAAEIYLAMAPGNKSLRKELMSLEKSLLAANEAKQSFSEAEALYTSPTRPALLESYTTSVDELRTITDAFGQRVRAELIEAEKASNA
;
A
#
# COMPACT_ATOMS: atom_id res chain seq x y z
N MET A 1 -20.34 -1.97 -69.07
CA MET A 1 -19.67 -3.04 -69.83
C MET A 1 -18.54 -3.56 -68.94
N GLY A 2 -18.50 -4.77 -68.40
CA GLY A 2 -19.40 -5.92 -68.39
C GLY A 2 -18.84 -6.97 -67.40
N ASN A 3 -19.78 -7.70 -66.79
CA ASN A 3 -19.78 -9.14 -66.42
C ASN A 3 -18.68 -9.70 -65.49
N SER A 4 -19.00 -10.11 -64.25
CA SER A 4 -19.62 -11.40 -63.79
C SER A 4 -18.54 -12.40 -63.31
N LEU A 5 -18.44 -12.71 -62.02
CA LEU A 5 -19.27 -13.62 -61.20
C LEU A 5 -18.89 -15.11 -61.35
N LYS A 6 -18.24 -15.67 -60.33
CA LYS A 6 -18.32 -17.07 -59.80
C LYS A 6 -17.78 -16.99 -58.35
N PHE A 7 -18.50 -17.18 -57.24
CA PHE A 7 -19.46 -18.19 -56.78
C PHE A 7 -18.95 -19.64 -56.78
N LEU A 8 -19.18 -20.30 -55.62
CA LEU A 8 -19.06 -21.72 -55.25
C LEU A 8 -17.76 -22.14 -54.57
N HIS A 9 -17.74 -23.00 -53.54
CA HIS A 9 -18.74 -23.61 -52.62
C HIS A 9 -17.85 -24.36 -51.58
N VAL A 10 -18.05 -24.19 -50.27
CA VAL A 10 -18.75 -25.12 -49.36
C VAL A 10 -17.96 -26.39 -48.97
N ALA A 11 -17.99 -26.65 -47.65
CA ALA A 11 -17.83 -27.93 -46.95
C ALA A 11 -16.38 -28.42 -46.68
N ALA A 12 -16.04 -28.97 -45.52
CA ALA A 12 -16.78 -29.28 -44.30
C ALA A 12 -15.83 -29.89 -43.25
N LEU A 13 -16.36 -30.03 -42.03
CA LEU A 13 -16.04 -31.07 -41.02
C LEU A 13 -14.65 -30.98 -40.35
N CYS A 14 -14.43 -31.34 -39.08
CA CYS A 14 -15.24 -31.89 -37.99
C CYS A 14 -14.29 -31.94 -36.76
N GLY A 15 -14.84 -31.90 -35.54
CA GLY A 15 -14.18 -32.57 -34.41
C GLY A 15 -13.91 -31.70 -33.18
N CYS A 16 -14.91 -31.60 -32.31
CA CYS A 16 -14.77 -31.25 -30.91
C CYS A 16 -13.80 -32.22 -30.20
N LEU A 17 -12.90 -31.73 -29.34
CA LEU A 17 -12.57 -32.43 -28.10
C LEU A 17 -12.30 -31.39 -27.00
N PHE A 18 -13.26 -31.32 -26.08
CA PHE A 18 -13.11 -30.73 -24.77
C PHE A 18 -12.09 -31.56 -23.98
N SER A 19 -10.89 -31.05 -23.81
CA SER A 19 -9.94 -31.58 -22.83
C SER A 19 -10.24 -30.92 -21.48
N SER A 20 -11.37 -31.28 -20.87
CA SER A 20 -11.52 -31.15 -19.43
C SER A 20 -10.52 -32.13 -18.80
N ALA A 21 -9.33 -31.63 -18.47
CA ALA A 21 -8.40 -32.36 -17.63
C ALA A 21 -9.03 -32.43 -16.23
N CYS A 22 -9.82 -33.47 -15.99
CA CYS A 22 -10.13 -33.96 -14.66
C CYS A 22 -8.81 -34.44 -14.06
N ALA A 23 -8.14 -33.58 -13.30
CA ALA A 23 -7.14 -34.04 -12.37
C ALA A 23 -7.84 -34.91 -11.32
N THR A 24 -7.82 -36.22 -11.52
CA THR A 24 -8.07 -37.19 -10.45
C THR A 24 -6.96 -36.98 -9.43
N VAL A 25 -7.29 -36.25 -8.36
CA VAL A 25 -6.44 -36.16 -7.17
C VAL A 25 -6.46 -37.54 -6.54
N ASP A 26 -5.39 -38.30 -6.78
CA ASP A 26 -5.07 -39.50 -6.04
C ASP A 26 -4.79 -39.10 -4.58
N MET A 27 -5.66 -39.52 -3.65
CA MET A 27 -5.53 -39.28 -2.21
C MET A 27 -4.94 -40.49 -1.48
N THR A 28 -3.99 -41.21 -2.08
CA THR A 28 -3.44 -42.43 -1.46
C THR A 28 -2.11 -42.22 -0.72
N ASP A 29 -1.68 -40.98 -0.47
CA ASP A 29 -0.46 -40.75 0.32
C ASP A 29 -0.54 -39.57 1.29
N MET A 30 -1.54 -39.59 2.18
CA MET A 30 -1.62 -38.72 3.38
C MET A 30 -1.02 -39.41 4.62
N ALA A 31 0.10 -40.11 4.47
CA ALA A 31 0.81 -40.72 5.59
C ALA A 31 2.30 -40.36 5.58
N LYS A 32 2.62 -39.31 6.34
CA LYS A 32 3.95 -38.81 6.77
C LYS A 32 4.44 -37.59 6.02
N THR A 33 3.98 -36.43 6.47
CA THR A 33 4.84 -35.24 6.45
C THR A 33 5.00 -34.78 7.89
N SER A 34 6.27 -34.75 8.27
CA SER A 34 6.82 -34.25 9.53
C SER A 34 6.01 -33.10 10.10
N SER A 35 5.65 -33.21 11.39
CA SER A 35 5.13 -32.11 12.19
C SER A 35 6.18 -31.00 12.26
N ASN A 36 6.22 -30.13 11.24
CA ASN A 36 6.76 -28.80 11.43
C ASN A 36 5.91 -28.15 12.52
N PRO A 37 6.52 -27.57 13.57
CA PRO A 37 5.74 -26.81 14.53
C PRO A 37 5.04 -25.72 13.71
N ILE A 38 3.71 -25.75 13.76
CA ILE A 38 2.85 -24.65 13.32
C ILE A 38 3.32 -23.46 14.15
N SER A 39 4.27 -22.72 13.61
CA SER A 39 4.63 -21.39 14.09
C SER A 39 3.31 -20.65 14.10
N GLN A 40 2.81 -20.33 15.29
CA GLN A 40 1.53 -19.68 15.48
C GLN A 40 1.42 -18.54 14.48
N VAL A 41 0.65 -18.75 13.41
CA VAL A 41 0.28 -17.68 12.50
C VAL A 41 -0.70 -16.88 13.33
N VAL A 42 -0.17 -15.92 14.09
CA VAL A 42 -0.97 -14.88 14.71
C VAL A 42 -1.77 -14.29 13.56
N ASP A 43 -3.09 -14.44 13.60
CA ASP A 43 -3.97 -13.90 12.57
C ASP A 43 -3.79 -12.38 12.58
N VAL A 44 -2.88 -11.89 11.72
CA VAL A 44 -2.59 -10.47 11.60
C VAL A 44 -3.82 -9.83 10.99
N ASN A 45 -4.38 -8.87 11.73
CA ASN A 45 -5.52 -8.05 11.32
C ASN A 45 -5.30 -7.52 9.89
N VAL A 46 -6.36 -7.48 9.10
CA VAL A 46 -6.37 -6.93 7.73
C VAL A 46 -5.71 -5.54 7.67
N VAL A 47 -5.95 -4.68 8.67
CA VAL A 47 -5.33 -3.34 8.78
C VAL A 47 -3.82 -3.44 8.99
N GLU A 48 -3.37 -4.21 9.99
CA GLU A 48 -1.95 -4.39 10.29
C GLU A 48 -1.20 -5.03 9.12
N ARG A 49 -1.86 -5.94 8.39
CA ARG A 49 -1.33 -6.59 7.20
C ARG A 49 -1.18 -5.61 6.04
N ALA A 50 -2.20 -4.77 5.79
CA ALA A 50 -2.15 -3.76 4.74
C ALA A 50 -1.06 -2.71 5.05
N ALA A 51 -1.04 -2.21 6.28
CA ALA A 51 -0.01 -1.30 6.79
C ALA A 51 1.40 -1.88 6.65
N SER A 52 1.58 -3.16 7.00
CA SER A 52 2.87 -3.84 6.85
C SER A 52 3.31 -3.96 5.39
N LYS A 53 2.36 -4.25 4.47
CA LYS A 53 2.64 -4.31 3.03
C LYS A 53 3.03 -2.95 2.46
N LEU A 54 2.31 -1.88 2.83
CA LEU A 54 2.64 -0.51 2.44
C LEU A 54 4.06 -0.16 2.91
N TYR A 55 4.35 -0.38 4.19
CA TYR A 55 5.66 -0.06 4.75
C TYR A 55 6.78 -0.87 4.09
N ALA A 56 6.57 -2.16 3.85
CA ALA A 56 7.52 -3.02 3.14
C ALA A 56 7.74 -2.53 1.70
N ALA A 57 6.68 -2.21 0.97
CA ALA A 57 6.80 -1.68 -0.39
C ALA A 57 7.62 -0.39 -0.43
N PHE A 58 7.36 0.55 0.48
CA PHE A 58 8.01 1.87 0.47
C PHE A 58 9.48 1.77 0.87
N THR A 59 9.80 0.94 1.87
CA THR A 59 11.18 0.70 2.28
C THR A 59 11.97 -0.11 1.25
N ASN A 60 11.35 -1.06 0.57
CA ASN A 60 11.99 -1.84 -0.50
C ASN A 60 12.31 -0.97 -1.71
N LYS A 61 11.43 -0.03 -2.03
CA LYS A 61 11.61 0.92 -3.13
C LYS A 61 12.49 2.13 -2.76
N GLY A 62 12.81 2.31 -1.49
CA GLY A 62 13.65 3.43 -1.03
C GLY A 62 12.91 4.76 -0.91
N PHE A 63 11.58 4.79 -1.05
CA PHE A 63 10.79 6.01 -0.80
C PHE A 63 10.86 6.46 0.65
N VAL A 64 11.13 5.50 1.54
CA VAL A 64 11.26 5.68 2.98
C VAL A 64 12.65 5.19 3.37
N ALA A 65 13.36 6.02 4.13
CA ALA A 65 14.69 5.68 4.58
C ALA A 65 14.69 4.46 5.53
N LYS A 66 15.59 3.51 5.25
CA LYS A 66 15.67 2.25 6.01
C LYS A 66 16.13 2.44 7.46
N THR A 67 16.83 3.53 7.78
CA THR A 67 17.40 3.75 9.12
C THR A 67 16.71 4.93 9.83
N SER A 68 16.50 4.76 11.14
CA SER A 68 15.88 5.73 12.06
C SER A 68 16.53 7.12 12.06
N ARG A 69 17.71 7.28 11.47
CA ARG A 69 18.43 8.56 11.35
C ARG A 69 17.67 9.54 10.47
N ASN A 70 17.06 9.10 9.38
CA ASN A 70 16.23 9.97 8.52
C ASN A 70 14.84 10.23 9.14
N LYS A 71 14.33 9.33 9.98
CA LYS A 71 13.11 9.55 10.78
C LYS A 71 13.34 10.58 11.90
N MET A 72 14.47 10.46 12.61
CA MET A 72 14.95 11.49 13.53
C MET A 72 15.20 12.79 12.80
N HIS A 73 15.75 12.77 11.58
CA HIS A 73 15.96 13.96 10.78
C HIS A 73 14.67 14.55 10.23
N SER A 74 13.64 13.77 9.91
CA SER A 74 12.34 14.25 9.44
C SER A 74 11.53 14.85 10.60
N ALA A 75 11.54 14.18 11.76
CA ALA A 75 11.04 14.75 13.02
C ALA A 75 11.84 16.00 13.43
N ALA A 76 13.17 15.95 13.34
CA ALA A 76 14.03 17.08 13.66
C ALA A 76 13.94 18.19 12.62
N MET A 77 13.70 17.95 11.33
CA MET A 77 13.48 18.98 10.29
C MET A 77 12.09 19.59 10.39
N THR A 78 11.11 18.85 10.89
CA THR A 78 9.82 19.43 11.28
C THR A 78 10.00 20.38 12.47
N LEU A 79 10.99 20.12 13.35
CA LEU A 79 11.39 21.00 14.46
C LEU A 79 12.43 22.09 14.04
N LEU A 80 13.28 21.82 13.06
CA LEU A 80 14.44 22.61 12.59
C LEU A 80 14.17 23.31 11.27
N LYS A 81 12.96 23.30 10.70
CA LYS A 81 12.55 24.29 9.68
C LYS A 81 12.48 25.73 10.24
N GLY A 82 13.06 25.97 11.42
CA GLY A 82 13.61 27.25 11.87
C GLY A 82 15.13 27.47 11.63
N LEU A 83 15.95 26.50 11.20
CA LEU A 83 17.40 26.65 10.96
C LEU A 83 18.00 25.54 10.04
N GLN A 84 18.21 25.91 8.77
CA GLN A 84 19.13 25.43 7.71
C GLN A 84 19.38 23.91 7.42
N LYS A 85 19.38 23.60 6.10
CA LYS A 85 19.61 22.29 5.49
C LYS A 85 21.10 22.01 5.25
N THR A 86 21.64 20.92 5.80
CA THR A 86 22.87 20.29 5.30
C THR A 86 22.49 19.02 4.52
N PRO A 87 22.95 18.82 3.27
CA PRO A 87 22.55 17.66 2.47
C PRO A 87 23.23 16.38 3.00
N LEU A 88 22.42 15.34 3.23
CA LEU A 88 22.89 14.00 3.54
C LEU A 88 23.35 13.30 2.25
N SER A 89 24.24 12.30 2.37
CA SER A 89 24.79 11.51 1.25
C SER A 89 23.69 11.05 0.29
N HIS A 90 23.87 11.34 -1.01
CA HIS A 90 22.89 11.09 -2.08
C HIS A 90 22.69 9.59 -2.43
N GLU A 91 23.47 8.69 -1.84
CA GLU A 91 23.48 7.26 -2.21
C GLU A 91 22.19 6.52 -1.82
N ASP A 92 21.45 6.99 -0.81
CA ASP A 92 20.18 6.39 -0.35
C ASP A 92 18.94 7.24 -0.72
N ASP A 93 19.11 8.35 -1.46
CA ASP A 93 18.02 9.27 -1.76
C ASP A 93 17.28 8.86 -3.03
N TYR A 94 16.02 8.44 -2.88
CA TYR A 94 15.16 8.06 -4.01
C TYR A 94 15.14 9.14 -5.11
N ALA A 95 15.06 10.41 -4.74
CA ALA A 95 14.87 11.50 -5.70
C ALA A 95 16.00 11.59 -6.73
N HIS A 96 17.23 11.29 -6.33
CA HIS A 96 18.41 11.34 -7.19
C HIS A 96 18.70 10.03 -7.91
N ASN A 97 18.04 8.93 -7.51
CA ASN A 97 18.29 7.58 -8.01
C ASN A 97 17.19 7.05 -8.95
N VAL A 98 16.01 7.68 -8.98
CA VAL A 98 14.98 7.31 -9.95
C VAL A 98 15.48 7.60 -11.37
N GLY A 99 15.44 6.59 -12.24
CA GLY A 99 16.16 6.62 -13.53
C GLY A 99 15.45 7.38 -14.65
N SER A 100 14.13 7.55 -14.55
CA SER A 100 13.34 8.24 -15.57
C SER A 100 12.03 8.78 -15.01
N TRP A 101 11.43 9.72 -15.75
CA TRP A 101 10.12 10.25 -15.47
C TRP A 101 9.03 9.16 -15.46
N ASP A 102 9.05 8.24 -16.41
CA ASP A 102 8.09 7.13 -16.47
C ASP A 102 8.21 6.20 -15.25
N ALA A 103 9.44 5.99 -14.75
CA ALA A 103 9.68 5.22 -13.53
C ALA A 103 9.10 5.93 -12.30
N LEU A 104 9.31 7.25 -12.19
CA LEU A 104 8.70 8.06 -11.13
C LEU A 104 7.17 7.96 -11.15
N GLN A 105 6.54 8.09 -12.33
CA GLN A 105 5.09 7.97 -12.46
C GLN A 105 4.58 6.59 -12.03
N ALA A 106 5.24 5.52 -12.49
CA ALA A 106 4.88 4.15 -12.13
C ALA A 106 5.02 3.92 -10.60
N ASP A 107 6.06 4.46 -9.99
CA ASP A 107 6.29 4.37 -8.55
C ASP A 107 5.23 5.17 -7.75
N VAL A 108 4.83 6.36 -8.21
CA VAL A 108 3.74 7.15 -7.59
C VAL A 108 2.41 6.39 -7.66
N ILE A 109 2.07 5.81 -8.82
CA ILE A 109 0.84 5.02 -9.00
C ILE A 109 0.84 3.80 -8.06
N MET A 110 1.97 3.10 -7.99
CA MET A 110 2.11 1.94 -7.11
C MET A 110 2.00 2.33 -5.63
N ALA A 111 2.63 3.44 -5.24
CA ALA A 111 2.54 3.97 -3.89
C ALA A 111 1.10 4.37 -3.53
N GLN A 112 0.40 5.05 -4.45
CA GLN A 112 -1.01 5.38 -4.31
C GLN A 112 -1.85 4.12 -4.06
N GLY A 113 -1.66 3.08 -4.87
CA GLY A 113 -2.38 1.81 -4.70
C GLY A 113 -2.21 1.18 -3.31
N HIS A 114 -1.02 1.26 -2.71
CA HIS A 114 -0.81 0.77 -1.34
C HIS A 114 -1.48 1.65 -0.29
N VAL A 115 -1.46 2.97 -0.46
CA VAL A 115 -2.18 3.92 0.42
C VAL A 115 -3.68 3.64 0.38
N ASP A 116 -4.26 3.52 -0.82
CA ASP A 116 -5.68 3.25 -1.02
C ASP A 116 -6.10 1.91 -0.42
N GLN A 117 -5.32 0.85 -0.65
CA GLN A 117 -5.59 -0.46 -0.04
C GLN A 117 -5.56 -0.41 1.49
N THR A 118 -4.62 0.33 2.06
CA THR A 118 -4.50 0.48 3.52
C THR A 118 -5.66 1.29 4.08
N ARG A 119 -6.05 2.38 3.41
CA ARG A 119 -7.22 3.18 3.76
C ARG A 119 -8.50 2.34 3.72
N GLN A 120 -8.76 1.65 2.62
CA GLN A 120 -9.96 0.82 2.46
C GLN A 120 -10.04 -0.30 3.51
N ALA A 121 -8.91 -0.97 3.79
CA ALA A 121 -8.83 -1.96 4.86
C ALA A 121 -9.19 -1.35 6.22
N ALA A 122 -8.69 -0.15 6.51
CA ALA A 122 -8.98 0.57 7.75
C ALA A 122 -10.45 0.99 7.85
N GLU A 123 -11.03 1.53 6.78
CA GLU A 123 -12.44 1.94 6.72
C GLU A 123 -13.39 0.77 7.00
N ILE A 124 -13.19 -0.34 6.28
CA ILE A 124 -14.01 -1.54 6.45
C ILE A 124 -13.86 -2.08 7.88
N TYR A 125 -12.63 -2.17 8.39
CA TYR A 125 -12.40 -2.68 9.73
C TYR A 125 -13.02 -1.78 10.80
N LEU A 126 -12.91 -0.45 10.68
CA LEU A 126 -13.50 0.49 11.64
C LEU A 126 -15.02 0.37 11.68
N ALA A 127 -15.65 0.23 10.52
CA ALA A 127 -17.10 0.07 10.39
C ALA A 127 -17.60 -1.26 10.99
N MET A 128 -16.80 -2.32 10.90
CA MET A 128 -17.16 -3.65 11.40
C MET A 128 -16.75 -3.91 12.85
N ALA A 129 -15.77 -3.19 13.37
CA ALA A 129 -15.23 -3.45 14.69
C ALA A 129 -16.29 -3.17 15.79
N PRO A 130 -16.52 -4.09 16.75
CA PRO A 130 -17.44 -3.88 17.88
C PRO A 130 -17.00 -2.72 18.77
N GLY A 131 -17.93 -1.91 19.29
CA GLY A 131 -17.61 -0.68 20.05
C GLY A 131 -16.69 -0.85 21.26
N ASN A 132 -16.61 -2.04 21.85
CA ASN A 132 -15.74 -2.39 22.98
C ASN A 132 -14.38 -2.99 22.58
N LYS A 133 -14.13 -3.17 21.27
CA LYS A 133 -12.87 -3.70 20.76
C LYS A 133 -11.82 -2.60 20.75
N SER A 134 -10.74 -2.79 21.51
CA SER A 134 -9.60 -1.87 21.46
C SER A 134 -8.94 -1.85 20.08
N LEU A 135 -8.76 -0.64 19.54
CA LEU A 135 -8.17 -0.39 18.23
C LEU A 135 -6.74 0.18 18.28
N ARG A 136 -6.07 0.11 19.44
CA ARG A 136 -4.76 0.76 19.64
C ARG A 136 -3.67 0.21 18.71
N LYS A 137 -3.66 -1.10 18.44
CA LYS A 137 -2.63 -1.73 17.59
C LYS A 137 -2.78 -1.33 16.13
N GLU A 138 -4.02 -1.27 15.68
CA GLU A 138 -4.41 -0.82 14.36
C GLU A 138 -4.08 0.65 14.17
N LEU A 139 -4.40 1.49 15.17
CA LEU A 139 -4.04 2.91 15.16
C LEU A 139 -2.52 3.11 15.02
N MET A 140 -1.71 2.44 15.84
CA MET A 140 -0.24 2.54 15.72
C MET A 140 0.28 2.12 14.33
N SER A 141 -0.35 1.10 13.74
CA SER A 141 0.02 0.62 12.40
C SER A 141 -0.36 1.61 11.30
N LEU A 142 -1.51 2.27 11.44
CA LEU A 142 -1.96 3.33 10.54
C LEU A 142 -1.11 4.58 10.65
N GLU A 143 -0.77 5.02 11.87
CA GLU A 143 0.13 6.16 12.10
C GLU A 143 1.51 5.93 11.46
N LYS A 144 2.07 4.72 11.63
CA LYS A 144 3.34 4.34 10.98
C LYS A 144 3.23 4.38 9.45
N SER A 145 2.10 3.96 8.90
CA SER A 145 1.85 3.97 7.45
C SER A 145 1.67 5.39 6.93
N LEU A 146 0.98 6.25 7.67
CA LEU A 146 0.79 7.66 7.33
C LEU A 146 2.12 8.43 7.33
N LEU A 147 3.00 8.16 8.30
CA LEU A 147 4.35 8.72 8.31
C LEU A 147 5.14 8.27 7.08
N ALA A 148 5.12 6.97 6.77
CA ALA A 148 5.78 6.43 5.58
C ALA A 148 5.25 7.05 4.27
N ALA A 149 3.93 7.28 4.18
CA ALA A 149 3.31 7.89 3.01
C ALA A 149 3.66 9.37 2.83
N ASN A 150 3.80 10.12 3.93
CA ASN A 150 4.29 11.49 3.90
C ASN A 150 5.77 11.58 3.53
N GLU A 151 6.61 10.67 4.02
CA GLU A 151 8.01 10.58 3.59
C GLU A 151 8.11 10.30 2.08
N ALA A 152 7.36 9.31 1.58
CA ALA A 152 7.31 9.00 0.15
C ALA A 152 6.81 10.20 -0.69
N LYS A 153 5.79 10.92 -0.21
CA LYS A 153 5.30 12.16 -0.85
C LYS A 153 6.41 13.19 -1.02
N GLN A 154 7.24 13.37 0.02
CA GLN A 154 8.37 14.29 -0.04
C GLN A 154 9.39 13.83 -1.08
N SER A 155 9.78 12.56 -1.06
CA SER A 155 10.72 12.02 -2.04
C SER A 155 10.22 12.13 -3.49
N PHE A 156 8.92 11.91 -3.74
CA PHE A 156 8.33 12.12 -5.06
C PHE A 156 8.32 13.58 -5.48
N SER A 157 8.01 14.50 -4.56
CA SER A 157 8.06 15.94 -4.84
C SER A 157 9.49 16.42 -5.14
N GLU A 158 10.49 15.87 -4.46
CA GLU A 158 11.90 16.17 -4.70
C GLU A 158 12.36 15.59 -6.03
N ALA A 159 11.96 14.35 -6.36
CA ALA A 159 12.23 13.73 -7.65
C ALA A 159 11.60 14.51 -8.81
N GLU A 160 10.33 14.90 -8.69
CA GLU A 160 9.61 15.68 -9.71
C GLU A 160 10.28 17.03 -9.97
N ALA A 161 10.85 17.66 -8.95
CA ALA A 161 11.57 18.93 -9.10
C ALA A 161 12.87 18.80 -9.92
N LEU A 162 13.48 17.61 -9.95
CA LEU A 162 14.69 17.33 -10.74
C LEU A 162 14.38 17.09 -12.22
N TYR A 163 13.13 16.72 -12.55
CA TYR A 163 12.70 16.56 -13.93
C TYR A 163 12.10 17.86 -14.46
N THR A 164 12.72 18.43 -15.50
CA THR A 164 12.15 19.57 -16.22
C THR A 164 11.10 19.07 -17.21
N SER A 165 9.91 18.69 -16.73
CA SER A 165 8.78 18.34 -17.60
C SER A 165 7.78 19.50 -17.67
N PRO A 166 7.41 19.99 -18.86
CA PRO A 166 6.38 21.02 -19.02
C PRO A 166 4.97 20.51 -18.68
N THR A 167 4.80 19.20 -18.50
CA THR A 167 3.53 18.57 -18.16
C THR A 167 3.66 17.95 -16.76
N ARG A 168 3.40 18.75 -15.73
CA ARG A 168 3.23 18.19 -14.37
C ARG A 168 1.95 17.35 -14.35
N PRO A 169 2.00 16.04 -14.06
CA PRO A 169 0.82 15.21 -14.07
C PRO A 169 0.02 15.48 -12.79
N ALA A 170 -1.30 15.32 -12.88
CA ALA A 170 -2.21 15.26 -11.72
C ALA A 170 -1.93 14.08 -10.75
N LEU A 171 -0.86 13.29 -10.98
CA LEU A 171 -0.54 12.08 -10.23
C LEU A 171 -0.06 12.38 -8.81
N LEU A 172 0.84 13.36 -8.61
CA LEU A 172 1.30 13.69 -7.25
C LEU A 172 0.18 14.34 -6.42
N GLU A 173 -0.72 15.07 -7.08
CA GLU A 173 -1.93 15.60 -6.46
C GLU A 173 -2.88 14.47 -6.03
N SER A 174 -3.17 13.52 -6.93
CA SER A 174 -3.96 12.31 -6.63
C SER A 174 -3.37 11.50 -5.48
N TYR A 175 -2.05 11.29 -5.48
CA TYR A 175 -1.35 10.65 -4.36
C TYR A 175 -1.51 11.44 -3.06
N THR A 176 -1.37 12.77 -3.11
CA THR A 176 -1.56 13.65 -1.95
C THR A 176 -2.97 13.52 -1.38
N THR A 177 -4.00 13.52 -2.22
CA THR A 177 -5.38 13.27 -1.79
C THR A 177 -5.52 11.93 -1.09
N SER A 178 -4.93 10.86 -1.63
CA SER A 178 -4.97 9.52 -1.02
C SER A 178 -4.32 9.49 0.37
N VAL A 179 -3.22 10.24 0.56
CA VAL A 179 -2.56 10.38 1.87
C VAL A 179 -3.43 11.17 2.86
N ASP A 180 -4.12 12.22 2.40
CA ASP A 180 -5.06 12.99 3.22
C ASP A 180 -6.26 12.15 3.67
N GLU A 181 -6.79 11.30 2.79
CA GLU A 181 -7.86 10.37 3.13
C GLU A 181 -7.37 9.30 4.14
N LEU A 182 -6.15 8.78 3.97
CA LEU A 182 -5.54 7.88 4.96
C LEU A 182 -5.39 8.57 6.33
N ARG A 183 -5.06 9.86 6.37
CA ARG A 183 -5.05 10.65 7.60
C ARG A 183 -6.44 10.73 8.22
N THR A 184 -7.47 11.05 7.44
CA THR A 184 -8.85 11.14 7.93
C THR A 184 -9.30 9.83 8.60
N ILE A 185 -9.05 8.67 7.98
CA ILE A 185 -9.42 7.40 8.62
C ILE A 185 -8.56 7.10 9.86
N THR A 186 -7.27 7.45 9.85
CA THR A 186 -6.39 7.32 11.04
C THR A 186 -6.90 8.17 12.20
N ASP A 187 -7.35 9.40 11.93
CA ASP A 187 -7.93 10.29 12.93
C ASP A 187 -9.22 9.70 13.53
N ALA A 188 -10.05 9.04 12.71
CA ALA A 188 -11.26 8.36 13.18
C ALA A 188 -10.94 7.19 14.12
N PHE A 189 -9.90 6.39 13.84
CA PHE A 189 -9.39 5.40 14.79
C PHE A 189 -8.92 6.07 16.09
N GLY A 190 -8.18 7.17 15.98
CA GLY A 190 -7.72 7.95 17.13
C GLY A 190 -8.86 8.47 18.01
N GLN A 191 -9.94 8.96 17.40
CA GLN A 191 -11.13 9.42 18.12
C GLN A 191 -11.78 8.28 18.92
N ARG A 192 -11.91 7.10 18.31
CA ARG A 192 -12.50 5.93 18.97
C ARG A 192 -11.65 5.43 20.15
N VAL A 193 -10.34 5.34 19.97
CA VAL A 193 -9.41 4.97 21.05
C VAL A 193 -9.49 5.95 22.22
N ARG A 194 -9.63 7.26 21.95
CA ARG A 194 -9.82 8.28 23.00
C ARG A 194 -11.17 8.14 23.70
N ALA A 195 -12.24 7.85 22.97
CA ALA A 195 -13.56 7.62 23.55
C ALA A 195 -13.55 6.40 24.50
N GLU A 196 -12.90 5.31 24.11
CA GLU A 196 -12.73 4.12 24.98
C GLU A 196 -12.03 4.45 26.30
N LEU A 197 -10.99 5.30 26.27
CA LEU A 197 -10.27 5.72 27.47
C LEU A 197 -11.17 6.51 28.44
N ILE A 198 -11.97 7.42 27.90
CA ILE A 198 -12.90 8.25 28.68
C ILE A 198 -13.99 7.38 29.32
N GLU A 199 -14.56 6.43 28.58
CA GLU A 199 -15.59 5.53 29.12
C GLU A 199 -15.03 4.57 30.17
N ALA A 200 -13.79 4.10 30.00
CA ALA A 200 -13.11 3.28 31.00
C ALA A 200 -12.86 4.07 32.31
N GLU A 201 -12.48 5.35 32.22
CA GLU A 201 -12.27 6.21 33.39
C GLU A 201 -13.58 6.48 34.15
N LYS A 202 -14.68 6.73 33.43
CA LYS A 202 -16.00 6.88 34.04
C LYS A 202 -16.43 5.61 34.78
N ALA A 203 -16.19 4.43 34.18
CA ALA A 203 -16.55 3.15 34.78
C ALA A 203 -15.71 2.80 36.01
N SER A 204 -14.46 3.28 36.12
CA SER A 204 -13.62 3.07 37.31
C SER A 204 -13.94 3.99 38.49
N ASN A 205 -14.63 5.12 38.22
CA ASN A 205 -14.97 6.13 39.22
C ASN A 205 -16.44 6.06 39.69
N ALA A 206 -17.22 5.09 39.19
CA ALA A 206 -18.60 4.80 39.57
C ALA A 206 -18.67 3.60 40.52
#